data_AF-A0A0F9DE67-F1
#
_entry.id   AF-A0A0F9DE67-F1
#
_cell.length_a   1.000
_cell.length_b   1.000
_cell.length_c   1.000
_cell.angle_alpha   90.00
_cell.angle_beta   90.00
_cell.angle_gamma   90.00
#
_symmetry.space_group_name_H-M   'P 1'
#
loop_
_entity.id
_entity.type
_entity.pdbx_description
1 polymer ?
#
loop_
_entity_poly.entity_id
_entity_poly.type
_entity_poly.pdbx_seq_one_letter_code
_entity_poly.pdbx_strand_id
1 'polypeptide(L)' 'MKQIHINKTVTRSFLMDIIANIQNFFGRNLKSYEKMVDKGMEQIQEELGDRELDWYRYEITQLGNGALSITLYGELR' A
#
# COMPACT_ATOMS: atom_id res chain seq x y z
N MET A 1 15.34 -16.23 13.08
CA MET A 1 15.07 -14.80 12.86
C MET A 1 15.11 -14.52 11.36
N LYS A 2 13.96 -14.61 10.68
CA LYS A 2 13.86 -14.43 9.22
C LYS A 2 13.30 -13.04 8.95
N GLN A 3 14.14 -12.16 8.42
CA GLN A 3 13.74 -10.80 8.08
C GLN A 3 12.84 -10.80 6.84
N ILE A 4 11.85 -9.90 6.83
CA ILE A 4 10.99 -9.65 5.67
C ILE A 4 11.11 -8.19 5.23
N HIS A 5 11.12 -8.00 3.91
CA HIS A 5 11.13 -6.71 3.26
C HIS A 5 10.19 -6.76 2.07
N ILE A 6 9.12 -5.97 2.09
CA ILE A 6 8.16 -5.88 0.99
C ILE A 6 8.05 -4.41 0.60
N ASN A 7 8.33 -4.09 -0.67
CA ASN A 7 8.16 -2.75 -1.21
C ASN A 7 7.05 -2.73 -2.27
N LYS A 8 6.15 -1.76 -2.17
CA LYS A 8 5.13 -1.48 -3.17
C LYS A 8 5.18 -0.02 -3.57
N THR A 9 5.14 0.22 -4.87
CA THR A 9 5.06 1.57 -5.44
C THR A 9 3.70 1.77 -6.07
N VAL A 10 3.00 2.80 -5.63
CA VAL A 10 1.66 3.16 -6.08
C VAL A 10 1.72 4.54 -6.73
N THR A 11 1.06 4.71 -7.87
CA THR A 11 1.02 5.99 -8.61
C THR A 11 -0.41 6.51 -8.67
N ARG A 12 -0.57 7.84 -8.75
CA ARG A 12 -1.89 8.47 -8.92
C ARG A 12 -2.60 7.97 -10.19
N SER A 13 -1.88 7.76 -11.28
CA SER A 13 -2.46 7.28 -12.55
C SER A 13 -3.14 5.92 -12.39
N PHE A 14 -2.43 4.97 -11.76
CA PHE A 14 -2.95 3.64 -11.47
C PHE A 14 -4.19 3.68 -10.56
N LEU A 15 -4.22 4.61 -9.61
CA LEU A 15 -5.40 4.81 -8.77
C LEU A 15 -6.56 5.44 -9.49
N MET A 16 -6.34 6.38 -10.41
CA MET A 16 -7.44 6.96 -11.18
C MET A 16 -8.15 5.87 -11.99
N ASP A 17 -7.41 4.92 -12.56
CA ASP A 17 -7.98 3.79 -13.29
C ASP A 17 -8.83 2.88 -12.40
N ILE A 18 -8.38 2.63 -11.16
CA ILE A 18 -9.10 1.82 -10.18
C ILE A 18 -10.30 2.58 -9.59
N ILE A 19 -10.12 3.86 -9.25
CA ILE A 19 -11.15 4.72 -8.68
C ILE A 19 -12.25 4.96 -9.70
N ALA A 20 -11.94 5.10 -11.00
CA ALA A 20 -12.94 5.18 -12.05
C ALA A 20 -13.86 3.94 -12.04
N ASN A 21 -13.31 2.76 -11.74
CA ASN A 21 -14.08 1.53 -11.60
C ASN A 21 -14.85 1.46 -10.26
N ILE A 22 -14.29 1.95 -9.16
CA ILE A 22 -14.88 1.87 -7.81
C ILE A 22 -15.86 3.00 -7.48
N GLN A 23 -15.71 4.21 -8.03
CA GLN A 23 -16.62 5.34 -7.81
C GLN A 23 -18.04 5.05 -8.31
N ASN A 24 -18.18 4.18 -9.31
CA ASN A 24 -19.48 3.68 -9.75
C ASN A 24 -20.18 2.82 -8.68
N PHE A 25 -19.46 2.36 -7.65
CA PHE A 25 -19.94 1.38 -6.68
C PHE A 25 -19.96 1.89 -5.22
N PHE A 26 -19.01 2.72 -4.81
CA PHE A 26 -18.93 3.24 -3.43
C PHE A 26 -18.61 4.75 -3.41
N GLY A 27 -19.65 5.58 -3.21
CA GLY A 27 -19.58 7.04 -3.18
C GLY A 27 -18.83 7.66 -1.99
N ARG A 28 -17.59 7.22 -1.68
CA ARG A 28 -16.75 7.79 -0.62
C ARG A 28 -15.64 8.68 -1.19
N ASN A 29 -15.68 9.96 -0.80
CA ASN A 29 -14.67 10.98 -1.08
C ASN A 29 -13.45 10.85 -0.14
N LEU A 30 -12.68 9.76 -0.25
CA LEU A 30 -11.34 9.72 0.36
C LEU A 30 -10.36 10.56 -0.46
N LYS A 31 -9.40 11.23 0.20
CA LYS A 31 -8.37 12.02 -0.49
C LYS A 31 -7.48 11.07 -1.30
N SER A 32 -7.06 11.50 -2.49
CA SER A 32 -6.24 10.66 -3.41
C SER A 32 -5.00 10.06 -2.74
N TYR A 33 -4.37 10.78 -1.81
CA TYR A 33 -3.21 10.30 -1.04
C TYR A 33 -3.56 9.16 -0.08
N GLU A 34 -4.66 9.27 0.67
CA GLU A 34 -5.11 8.22 1.60
C GLU A 34 -5.38 6.93 0.83
N LYS A 35 -6.05 7.04 -0.33
CA LYS A 35 -6.28 5.91 -1.23
C LYS A 35 -4.98 5.27 -1.74
N MET A 36 -3.92 6.05 -1.96
CA MET A 36 -2.59 5.53 -2.32
C MET A 36 -1.99 4.69 -1.21
N VAL A 37 -2.08 5.21 0.02
CA VAL A 37 -1.56 4.52 1.20
C VAL A 37 -2.33 3.23 1.43
N ASP A 38 -3.66 3.29 1.48
CA ASP A 38 -4.53 2.14 1.68
C ASP A 38 -4.25 1.04 0.65
N LYS A 39 -4.14 1.40 -0.64
CA LYS A 39 -3.90 0.42 -1.69
C LYS A 39 -2.51 -0.22 -1.59
N GLY A 40 -1.48 0.56 -1.27
CA GLY A 40 -0.14 0.00 -1.08
C GLY A 40 -0.07 -0.92 0.12
N MET A 41 -0.79 -0.59 1.21
CA MET A 41 -0.89 -1.46 2.39
C MET A 41 -1.66 -2.74 2.09
N GLU A 42 -2.77 -2.68 1.34
CA GLU A 42 -3.54 -3.85 0.89
C GLU A 42 -2.65 -4.80 0.06
N GLN A 43 -1.89 -4.27 -0.91
CA GLN A 43 -0.96 -5.09 -1.71
C GLN A 43 0.16 -5.73 -0.88
N ILE A 44 0.63 -5.03 0.17
CA ILE A 44 1.61 -5.59 1.10
C ILE A 44 0.97 -6.71 1.92
N GLN A 45 -0.28 -6.54 2.37
CA GLN A 45 -0.99 -7.57 3.13
C GLN A 45 -1.29 -8.81 2.27
N GLU A 46 -1.72 -8.62 1.03
CA GLU A 46 -1.91 -9.70 0.05
C GLU A 46 -0.61 -10.51 -0.16
N GLU A 47 0.55 -9.84 -0.21
CA GLU A 47 1.85 -10.51 -0.35
C GLU A 47 2.34 -11.15 0.96
N LEU A 48 2.04 -10.53 2.11
CA LEU A 48 2.36 -11.08 3.42
C LEU A 48 1.56 -12.37 3.67
N GLY A 49 0.31 -12.43 3.21
CA GLY A 49 -0.62 -13.54 3.44
C GLY A 49 -0.87 -13.76 4.93
N ASP A 50 -0.91 -15.03 5.35
CA ASP A 50 -1.17 -15.42 6.75
C ASP A 50 0.10 -15.41 7.63
N ARG A 51 1.19 -14.80 7.17
CA ARG A 51 2.45 -14.78 7.92
C ARG A 51 2.35 -13.81 9.10
N GLU A 52 2.58 -14.31 10.30
CA GLU A 52 2.68 -13.48 11.49
C GLU A 52 4.07 -12.84 11.62
N LEU A 53 4.09 -11.58 12.05
CA LEU A 53 5.30 -10.80 12.28
C LEU A 53 5.44 -10.52 13.78
N ASP A 54 6.60 -10.80 14.35
CA ASP A 54 6.92 -10.48 15.74
C ASP A 54 7.05 -8.96 15.94
N TRP A 55 7.64 -8.28 14.96
CA TRP A 55 7.65 -6.83 14.86
C TRP A 55 7.57 -6.42 13.40
N TYR A 56 7.00 -5.24 13.16
CA TYR A 56 6.95 -4.65 11.83
C TYR A 56 6.95 -3.12 11.86
N ARG A 57 7.38 -2.52 10.77
CA ARG A 57 7.37 -1.08 10.53
C ARG A 57 7.02 -0.79 9.07
N TYR A 58 6.09 0.12 8.88
CA TYR A 58 5.83 0.72 7.58
C TYR A 58 6.65 1.99 7.41
N GLU A 59 7.27 2.14 6.24
CA GLU A 59 7.90 3.38 5.79
C GLU A 59 7.20 3.84 4.52
N ILE A 60 6.71 5.07 4.54
CA ILE A 60 5.99 5.68 3.42
C ILE A 60 6.83 6.83 2.90
N THR A 61 7.28 6.71 1.66
CA THR A 61 8.09 7.72 0.99
C THR A 61 7.34 8.28 -0.20
N GLN A 62 7.08 9.59 -0.18
CA GLN A 62 6.56 10.28 -1.35
C GLN A 62 7.65 10.34 -2.42
N LEU A 63 7.32 9.83 -3.60
CA LEU A 63 8.18 9.91 -4.77
C LEU A 63 7.73 11.11 -5.63
N GLY A 64 8.57 11.50 -6.58
CA GLY A 64 8.22 12.50 -7.58
C GLY A 64 6.97 12.11 -8.39
N ASN A 65 6.36 13.10 -9.04
CA ASN A 65 5.25 12.91 -9.98
C ASN A 65 3.99 12.25 -9.39
N GLY A 66 3.73 12.42 -8.09
CA GLY A 66 2.53 11.87 -7.45
C GLY A 66 2.57 10.35 -7.33
N ALA A 67 3.76 9.79 -7.16
CA ALA A 67 3.97 8.40 -6.78
C ALA A 67 4.31 8.29 -5.29
N LEU A 68 4.09 7.11 -4.73
CA LEU A 68 4.31 6.81 -3.32
C LEU A 68 4.89 5.40 -3.21
N SER A 69 5.96 5.25 -2.46
CA SER A 69 6.53 3.95 -2.11
C SER A 69 6.16 3.63 -0.67
N ILE A 70 5.64 2.42 -0.44
CA ILE A 70 5.38 1.87 0.89
C ILE A 70 6.27 0.67 1.06
N THR A 71 7.02 0.65 2.15
CA THR A 71 7.91 -0.44 2.49
C THR A 71 7.53 -1.02 3.84
N LEU A 72 7.33 -2.32 3.89
CA LEU A 72 7.19 -3.09 5.13
C LEU A 72 8.54 -3.71 5.47
N TYR A 73 9.05 -3.37 6.65
CA TYR A 73 10.15 -4.05 7.31
C TYR A 73 9.58 -4.86 8.45
N GLY A 74 10.12 -6.04 8.69
CA GLY A 74 9.73 -6.81 9.87
C GLY A 74 10.50 -8.09 10.02
N GLU A 75 10.04 -8.88 10.98
CA GLU A 75 10.57 -10.19 11.25
C GLU A 75 9.45 -11.19 11.41
N LEU A 76 9.58 -12.32 10.72
CA LEU A 76 8.65 -13.43 10.81
C LEU A 76 8.80 -14.15 12.14
N ARG A 77 7.65 -14.43 12.75
CA ARG A 77 7.51 -15.26 13.94
C ARG A 77 7.72 -16.74 13.63
#